data_AF-A0A9K3ILB1-F1
#
_entry.id   AF-A0A9K3ILB1-F1
#
_cell.length_a   1.000
_cell.length_b   1.000
_cell.length_c   1.000
_cell.angle_alpha   90.00
_cell.angle_beta   90.00
_cell.angle_gamma   90.00
#
_symmetry.space_group_name_H-M   'P 1'
#
loop_
_entity.id
_entity.type
_entity.pdbx_description
1 polymer ?
#
loop_
_entity_poly.entity_id
_entity_poly.type
_entity_poly.pdbx_seq_one_letter_code
_entity_poly.pdbx_strand_id
1 'polypeptide(L)'
;MNLLILPLTITRTLISERVKIASSTYYGFHFDVNRVAKQRLRESKLQLVDYLILSLAGACLGSIRRPNEETFGALGYTYSIIAVSLLCKVAALRTFSLDKLQYWRERASGISSLAHFLAKDTVDHFNTVVKPAVYLSMFYFFSNDRSSFAEIYTVLLSLVYCVTGIAYTLAIYLDAGSSQLFAVLLPVVLTLIPTQAGNSKFLIFVSNFCYPKWTLEAFVISNANRFSGVWLITRCGALQKFGYNVHDWDLCIFILIMIGVGTRISAFFGMLIIHKR
;
A
#
# COMPACT_ATOMS: atom_id res chain seq x y z
N MET A 1 54.85 -24.15 -11.04
CA MET A 1 53.40 -24.45 -10.97
C MET A 1 52.80 -23.84 -9.70
N ASN A 2 52.77 -22.50 -9.57
CA ASN A 2 52.19 -21.85 -8.36
C ASN A 2 51.77 -20.37 -8.52
N LEU A 3 51.74 -19.79 -9.74
CA LEU A 3 51.41 -18.37 -9.91
C LEU A 3 49.92 -18.06 -10.18
N LEU A 4 49.07 -19.08 -10.38
CA LEU A 4 47.65 -18.89 -10.72
C LEU A 4 46.69 -18.90 -9.51
N ILE A 5 47.19 -19.19 -8.31
CA ILE A 5 46.38 -19.34 -7.09
C ILE A 5 46.22 -17.99 -6.34
N LEU A 6 47.15 -17.05 -6.53
CA LEU A 6 47.13 -15.76 -5.85
C LEU A 6 45.91 -14.85 -6.16
N PRO A 7 45.46 -14.68 -7.42
CA PRO A 7 44.33 -13.80 -7.70
C PRO A 7 43.00 -14.35 -7.16
N LEU A 8 42.83 -15.67 -7.11
CA LEU A 8 41.64 -16.32 -6.55
C LEU A 8 41.52 -16.17 -5.04
N THR A 9 42.65 -16.20 -4.32
CA THR A 9 42.66 -16.02 -2.85
C THR A 9 42.39 -14.57 -2.48
N ILE A 10 42.98 -13.59 -3.17
CA ILE A 10 42.76 -12.16 -2.94
C ILE A 10 41.30 -11.76 -3.25
N THR A 11 40.73 -12.31 -4.32
CA THR A 11 39.32 -12.06 -4.66
C THR A 11 38.39 -12.66 -3.59
N ARG A 12 38.69 -13.86 -3.07
CA ARG A 12 37.92 -14.48 -1.97
C ARG A 12 38.05 -13.72 -0.65
N THR A 13 39.21 -13.18 -0.30
CA THR A 13 39.39 -12.39 0.93
C THR A 13 38.70 -11.03 0.85
N LEU A 14 38.75 -10.35 -0.30
CA LEU A 14 38.01 -9.10 -0.53
C LEU A 14 36.49 -9.31 -0.55
N ILE A 15 36.01 -10.44 -1.08
CA ILE A 15 34.59 -10.82 -1.02
C ILE A 15 34.20 -11.14 0.43
N SER A 16 35.03 -11.86 1.18
CA SER A 16 34.82 -12.18 2.60
C SER A 16 34.77 -10.93 3.49
N GLU A 17 35.65 -9.94 3.25
CA GLU A 17 35.60 -8.64 3.93
C GLU A 17 34.36 -7.83 3.55
N ARG A 18 33.96 -7.78 2.28
CA ARG A 18 32.71 -7.11 1.88
C ARG A 18 31.47 -7.80 2.46
N VAL A 19 31.48 -9.12 2.61
CA VAL A 19 30.42 -9.89 3.29
C VAL A 19 30.41 -9.58 4.80
N LYS A 20 31.57 -9.46 5.45
CA LYS A 20 31.66 -9.00 6.84
C LYS A 20 31.16 -7.57 7.02
N ILE A 21 31.44 -6.66 6.10
CA ILE A 21 30.92 -5.28 6.15
C ILE A 21 29.39 -5.26 5.95
N ALA A 22 28.86 -6.14 5.08
CA ALA A 22 27.43 -6.33 4.89
C ALA A 22 26.71 -7.04 6.06
N SER A 23 27.46 -7.66 6.99
CA SER A 23 26.89 -8.28 8.19
C SER A 23 26.49 -7.27 9.27
N SER A 24 27.05 -6.05 9.22
CA SER A 24 26.60 -4.95 10.08
C SER A 24 25.30 -4.35 9.54
N THR A 25 24.23 -4.39 10.33
CA THR A 25 22.85 -4.05 9.94
C THR A 25 22.74 -2.66 9.28
N TYR A 26 23.49 -1.68 9.77
CA TYR A 26 23.46 -0.30 9.27
C TYR A 26 24.11 -0.16 7.89
N TYR A 27 25.29 -0.76 7.68
CA TYR A 27 26.01 -0.69 6.41
C TYR A 27 25.32 -1.52 5.33
N GLY A 28 24.79 -2.70 5.69
CA GLY A 28 23.97 -3.53 4.80
C GLY A 28 22.72 -2.79 4.32
N PHE A 29 22.00 -2.13 5.23
CA PHE A 29 20.80 -1.34 4.90
C PHE A 29 21.11 -0.24 3.87
N HIS A 30 22.13 0.59 4.12
CA HIS A 30 22.44 1.70 3.21
C HIS A 30 22.90 1.20 1.82
N PHE A 31 23.65 0.10 1.77
CA PHE A 31 24.05 -0.53 0.51
C PHE A 31 22.83 -1.04 -0.28
N ASP A 32 21.92 -1.76 0.37
CA ASP A 32 20.72 -2.30 -0.28
C ASP A 32 19.77 -1.19 -0.73
N VAL A 33 19.59 -0.13 0.06
CA VAL A 33 18.79 1.05 -0.35
C VAL A 33 19.33 1.66 -1.63
N ASN A 34 20.64 1.90 -1.72
CA ASN A 34 21.27 2.48 -2.90
C ASN A 34 21.12 1.58 -4.13
N ARG A 35 21.24 0.26 -3.95
CA ARG A 35 21.07 -0.72 -5.03
C ARG A 35 19.63 -0.75 -5.54
N VAL A 36 18.65 -0.87 -4.62
CA VAL A 36 17.23 -0.91 -4.96
C VAL A 36 16.80 0.41 -5.60
N ALA A 37 17.25 1.55 -5.08
CA ALA A 37 17.00 2.86 -5.68
C ALA A 37 17.53 2.95 -7.13
N LYS A 38 18.76 2.46 -7.39
CA LYS A 38 19.32 2.40 -8.75
C LYS A 38 18.51 1.48 -9.67
N GLN A 39 18.03 0.34 -9.18
CA GLN A 39 17.14 -0.55 -9.95
C GLN A 39 15.84 0.17 -10.30
N ARG A 40 15.21 0.87 -9.34
CA ARG A 40 13.98 1.64 -9.57
C ARG A 40 14.15 2.74 -10.61
N LEU A 41 15.27 3.47 -10.58
CA LEU A 41 15.56 4.50 -11.58
C LEU A 41 15.71 3.93 -12.99
N ARG A 42 16.27 2.71 -13.13
CA ARG A 42 16.35 2.00 -14.42
C ARG A 42 14.97 1.57 -14.92
N GLU A 43 14.05 1.25 -14.01
CA GLU A 43 12.65 0.91 -14.29
C GLU A 43 11.73 2.14 -14.35
N SER A 44 12.28 3.35 -14.55
CA SER A 44 11.51 4.60 -14.59
C SER A 44 10.33 4.58 -15.57
N LYS A 45 10.46 3.90 -16.71
CA LYS A 45 9.36 3.73 -17.68
C LYS A 45 8.14 3.03 -17.06
N LEU A 46 8.37 1.99 -16.25
CA LEU A 46 7.28 1.25 -15.60
C LEU A 46 6.61 2.11 -14.53
N GLN A 47 7.40 2.87 -13.76
CA GLN A 47 6.86 3.79 -12.76
C GLN A 47 6.04 4.92 -13.39
N LEU A 48 6.50 5.48 -14.51
CA LEU A 48 5.77 6.48 -15.28
C LEU A 48 4.40 5.94 -15.72
N VAL A 49 4.35 4.71 -16.24
CA VAL A 49 3.09 4.07 -16.65
C VAL A 49 2.15 3.90 -15.45
N ASP A 50 2.64 3.45 -14.30
CA ASP A 50 1.82 3.35 -13.08
C ASP A 50 1.23 4.73 -12.68
N TYR A 51 2.02 5.81 -12.76
CA TYR A 51 1.54 7.18 -12.47
C TYR A 51 0.53 7.68 -13.50
N LEU A 52 0.75 7.41 -14.79
CA LEU A 52 -0.19 7.76 -15.85
C LEU A 52 -1.53 7.04 -15.67
N ILE A 53 -1.51 5.74 -15.38
CA ILE A 53 -2.75 4.98 -15.12
C ILE A 53 -3.48 5.53 -13.90
N LEU A 54 -2.78 5.88 -12.82
CA LEU A 54 -3.40 6.50 -11.63
C LEU A 54 -4.01 7.86 -11.94
N SER A 55 -3.33 8.70 -12.71
CA SER A 55 -3.84 10.01 -13.14
C SER A 55 -5.10 9.87 -14.01
N LEU A 56 -5.09 8.92 -14.95
CA LEU A 56 -6.24 8.62 -15.82
C LEU A 56 -7.42 8.09 -14.99
N ALA A 57 -7.18 7.17 -14.06
CA ALA A 57 -8.21 6.68 -13.14
C ALA A 57 -8.82 7.82 -12.31
N GLY A 58 -7.99 8.72 -11.79
CA GLY A 58 -8.44 9.91 -11.07
C GLY A 58 -9.30 10.83 -11.94
N ALA A 59 -8.89 11.09 -13.18
CA ALA A 59 -9.64 11.92 -14.12
C ALA A 59 -10.99 11.29 -14.50
N CYS A 60 -11.01 9.99 -14.82
CA CYS A 60 -12.24 9.26 -15.16
C CYS A 60 -13.23 9.22 -13.99
N LEU A 61 -12.78 8.82 -12.81
CA LEU A 61 -13.63 8.74 -11.62
C LEU A 61 -14.08 10.12 -11.13
N GLY A 62 -13.20 11.12 -11.23
CA GLY A 62 -13.53 12.50 -10.91
C GLY A 62 -14.62 13.04 -11.84
N SER A 63 -14.55 12.74 -13.15
CA SER A 63 -15.54 13.20 -14.15
C SER A 63 -16.91 12.52 -14.00
N ILE A 64 -16.94 11.25 -13.57
CA ILE A 64 -18.19 10.50 -13.36
C ILE A 64 -18.91 10.96 -12.07
N ARG A 65 -18.17 11.50 -11.10
CA ARG A 65 -18.69 11.85 -9.80
C ARG A 65 -19.67 13.02 -9.90
N ARG A 66 -20.94 12.74 -9.62
CA ARG A 66 -21.94 13.78 -9.40
C ARG A 66 -21.89 14.25 -7.95
N PRO A 67 -21.94 15.56 -7.68
CA PRO A 67 -22.07 16.08 -6.32
C PRO A 67 -23.48 15.74 -5.81
N ASN A 68 -23.61 14.57 -5.18
CA ASN A 68 -24.89 14.14 -4.61
C ASN A 68 -24.89 14.43 -3.11
N GLU A 69 -25.72 15.39 -2.70
CA GLU A 69 -25.69 15.98 -1.35
C GLU A 69 -26.27 15.04 -0.28
N GLU A 70 -27.10 14.06 -0.66
CA GLU A 70 -27.77 13.16 0.29
C GLU A 70 -26.89 12.01 0.81
N THR A 71 -25.90 11.58 0.02
CA THR A 71 -25.04 10.42 0.34
C THR A 71 -23.58 10.82 0.58
N PHE A 72 -23.30 12.12 0.66
CA PHE A 72 -21.95 12.67 0.85
C PHE A 72 -20.88 12.07 -0.08
N GLY A 73 -21.27 11.65 -1.29
CA GLY A 73 -20.37 11.06 -2.27
C GLY A 73 -19.84 9.66 -1.91
N ALA A 74 -20.47 8.94 -0.97
CA ALA A 74 -20.03 7.62 -0.50
C ALA A 74 -19.74 6.64 -1.65
N LEU A 75 -20.64 6.52 -2.63
CA LEU A 75 -20.45 5.64 -3.79
C LEU A 75 -19.21 6.00 -4.62
N GLY A 76 -18.98 7.30 -4.83
CA GLY A 76 -17.80 7.78 -5.56
C GLY A 76 -16.49 7.49 -4.82
N TYR A 77 -16.50 7.58 -3.49
CA TYR A 77 -15.36 7.18 -2.66
C TYR A 77 -15.14 5.67 -2.68
N THR A 78 -16.20 4.85 -2.70
CA THR A 78 -16.06 3.39 -2.83
C THR A 78 -15.33 3.01 -4.12
N TYR A 79 -15.69 3.61 -5.26
CA TYR A 79 -14.97 3.36 -6.53
C TYR A 79 -13.51 3.83 -6.47
N SER A 80 -13.26 4.97 -5.82
CA SER A 80 -11.91 5.49 -5.61
C SER A 80 -11.07 4.53 -4.75
N ILE A 81 -11.64 3.99 -3.67
CA ILE A 81 -10.99 3.00 -2.80
C ILE A 81 -10.61 1.77 -3.62
N ILE A 82 -11.51 1.24 -4.44
CA ILE A 82 -11.24 0.07 -5.29
C ILE A 82 -10.11 0.37 -6.28
N ALA A 83 -10.21 1.48 -7.02
CA ALA A 83 -9.26 1.86 -8.05
C ALA A 83 -7.84 2.10 -7.48
N VAL A 84 -7.72 2.89 -6.41
CA VAL A 84 -6.43 3.15 -5.79
C VAL A 84 -5.86 1.87 -5.15
N SER A 85 -6.71 1.07 -4.50
CA SER A 85 -6.28 -0.19 -3.89
C SER A 85 -5.73 -1.18 -4.91
N LEU A 86 -6.41 -1.44 -6.03
CA LEU A 86 -5.92 -2.43 -6.99
C LEU A 86 -4.64 -1.94 -7.67
N LEU A 87 -4.62 -0.69 -8.12
CA LEU A 87 -3.48 -0.15 -8.88
C LEU A 87 -2.22 -0.10 -8.00
N CYS A 88 -2.37 0.31 -6.74
CA CYS A 88 -1.25 0.32 -5.81
C CYS A 88 -0.80 -1.10 -5.41
N LYS A 89 -1.72 -2.06 -5.23
CA LYS A 89 -1.34 -3.47 -4.94
C LYS A 89 -0.56 -4.09 -6.08
N VAL A 90 -1.07 -3.98 -7.32
CA VAL A 90 -0.43 -4.59 -8.49
C VAL A 90 1.00 -4.05 -8.66
N ALA A 91 1.20 -2.77 -8.39
CA ALA A 91 2.54 -2.19 -8.45
C ALA A 91 3.44 -2.64 -7.28
N ALA A 92 2.93 -2.67 -6.05
CA ALA A 92 3.68 -3.07 -4.86
C ALA A 92 4.05 -4.57 -4.85
N LEU A 93 3.24 -5.42 -5.50
CA LEU A 93 3.53 -6.85 -5.66
C LEU A 93 4.87 -7.11 -6.35
N ARG A 94 5.29 -6.24 -7.27
CA ARG A 94 6.52 -6.41 -8.07
C ARG A 94 7.78 -6.38 -7.19
N THR A 95 7.73 -5.71 -6.04
CA THR A 95 8.87 -5.54 -5.13
C THR A 95 9.40 -6.84 -4.54
N PHE A 96 8.51 -7.79 -4.22
CA PHE A 96 8.89 -9.06 -3.59
C PHE A 96 8.61 -10.28 -4.46
N SER A 97 7.75 -10.17 -5.48
CA SER A 97 7.42 -11.32 -6.34
C SER A 97 8.57 -11.76 -7.25
N LEU A 98 9.35 -10.83 -7.79
CA LEU A 98 10.44 -11.12 -8.74
C LEU A 98 11.76 -11.49 -8.06
N ASP A 99 11.98 -11.02 -6.84
CA ASP A 99 13.31 -11.06 -6.20
C ASP A 99 13.49 -12.21 -5.19
N LYS A 100 12.53 -13.15 -5.10
CA LYS A 100 12.59 -14.26 -4.13
C LYS A 100 13.88 -15.06 -4.26
N LEU A 101 14.27 -15.42 -5.49
CA LEU A 101 15.48 -16.21 -5.75
C LEU A 101 16.76 -15.45 -5.39
N GLN A 102 16.79 -14.14 -5.66
CA GLN A 102 17.93 -13.29 -5.35
C GLN A 102 18.10 -13.15 -3.84
N TYR A 103 17.01 -12.93 -3.12
CA TYR A 103 17.00 -12.90 -1.66
C TYR A 103 17.59 -14.18 -1.05
N TRP A 104 17.21 -15.37 -1.55
CA TRP A 104 17.75 -16.63 -1.03
C TRP A 104 19.26 -16.76 -1.21
N ARG A 105 19.80 -16.32 -2.36
CA ARG A 105 21.25 -16.33 -2.64
C ARG A 105 22.00 -15.37 -1.73
N GLU A 106 21.44 -14.19 -1.49
CA GLU A 106 22.02 -13.16 -0.61
C GLU A 106 21.99 -13.58 0.85
N ARG A 107 20.90 -14.22 1.28
CA ARG A 107 20.75 -14.77 2.63
C ARG A 107 21.73 -15.94 2.89
N ALA A 108 21.99 -16.78 1.88
CA ALA A 108 23.02 -17.82 1.97
C ALA A 108 24.45 -17.25 2.11
N SER A 109 24.65 -16.01 1.63
CA SER A 109 25.92 -15.28 1.74
C SER A 109 26.07 -14.52 3.06
N GLY A 110 25.09 -14.59 3.97
CA GLY A 110 25.14 -13.97 5.30
C GLY A 110 24.58 -12.55 5.39
N ILE A 111 23.85 -12.06 4.38
CA ILE A 111 23.20 -10.75 4.42
C ILE A 111 21.96 -10.80 5.33
N SER A 112 21.77 -9.76 6.16
CA SER A 112 20.66 -9.71 7.12
C SER A 112 19.30 -9.51 6.43
N SER A 113 18.32 -10.37 6.74
CA SER A 113 16.96 -10.30 6.16
C SER A 113 16.21 -9.01 6.53
N LEU A 114 16.45 -8.48 7.73
CA LEU A 114 15.82 -7.25 8.21
C LEU A 114 16.30 -6.04 7.43
N ALA A 115 17.61 -5.92 7.17
CA ALA A 115 18.13 -4.82 6.36
C ALA A 115 17.57 -4.87 4.92
N HIS A 116 17.47 -6.06 4.33
CA HIS A 116 16.90 -6.25 3.00
C HIS A 116 15.42 -5.84 2.94
N PHE A 117 14.62 -6.26 3.92
CA PHE A 117 13.20 -5.90 3.98
C PHE A 117 13.00 -4.40 4.19
N LEU A 118 13.70 -3.80 5.16
CA LEU A 118 13.60 -2.37 5.45
C LEU A 118 14.11 -1.52 4.29
N ALA A 119 15.18 -1.93 3.60
CA ALA A 119 15.70 -1.20 2.45
C ALA A 119 14.65 -1.09 1.34
N LYS A 120 13.95 -2.20 1.05
CA LYS A 120 12.88 -2.24 0.06
C LYS A 120 11.65 -1.45 0.49
N ASP A 121 11.20 -1.61 1.74
CA ASP A 121 10.07 -0.87 2.28
C ASP A 121 10.32 0.65 2.24
N THR A 122 11.54 1.08 2.56
CA THR A 122 11.94 2.51 2.52
C THR A 122 11.86 3.08 1.10
N VAL A 123 12.38 2.36 0.09
CA VAL A 123 12.33 2.82 -1.31
C VAL A 123 10.89 2.84 -1.84
N ASP A 124 10.08 1.85 -1.47
CA ASP A 124 8.67 1.82 -1.86
C ASP A 124 7.81 2.85 -1.11
N HIS A 125 8.25 3.32 0.05
CA HIS A 125 7.57 4.37 0.81
C HIS A 125 7.50 5.68 0.00
N PHE A 126 8.53 5.98 -0.80
CA PHE A 126 8.49 7.12 -1.72
C PHE A 126 7.31 7.01 -2.70
N ASN A 127 7.12 5.84 -3.31
CA ASN A 127 6.00 5.60 -4.21
C ASN A 127 4.64 5.62 -3.46
N THR A 128 4.63 5.20 -2.20
CA THR A 128 3.44 5.24 -1.32
C THR A 128 2.97 6.67 -1.06
N VAL A 129 3.88 7.65 -1.02
CA VAL A 129 3.58 9.08 -0.84
C VAL A 129 3.15 9.73 -2.14
N VAL A 130 3.83 9.43 -3.26
CA VAL A 130 3.61 10.09 -4.56
C VAL A 130 2.34 9.58 -5.26
N LYS A 131 2.05 8.27 -5.22
CA LYS A 131 0.89 7.67 -5.92
C LYS A 131 -0.47 8.27 -5.49
N PRO A 132 -0.78 8.40 -4.20
CA PRO A 132 -1.95 9.12 -3.73
C PRO A 132 -2.03 10.55 -4.25
N ALA A 133 -0.91 11.28 -4.26
CA ALA A 133 -0.88 12.67 -4.69
C ALA A 133 -1.24 12.81 -6.19
N VAL A 134 -0.69 11.93 -7.04
CA VAL A 134 -0.96 11.91 -8.49
C VAL A 134 -2.42 11.54 -8.79
N TYR A 135 -2.98 10.57 -8.07
CA TYR A 135 -4.40 10.23 -8.21
C TYR A 135 -5.29 11.40 -7.77
N LEU A 136 -4.99 11.94 -6.58
CA LEU A 136 -5.81 12.97 -5.96
C LEU A 136 -5.79 14.28 -6.74
N SER A 137 -4.67 14.68 -7.33
CA SER A 137 -4.60 15.93 -8.11
C SER A 137 -5.61 15.93 -9.27
N MET A 138 -5.68 14.84 -10.03
CA MET A 138 -6.66 14.69 -11.10
C MET A 138 -8.07 14.51 -10.55
N PHE A 139 -8.25 13.65 -9.55
CA PHE A 139 -9.56 13.43 -8.97
C PHE A 139 -10.18 14.73 -8.43
N TYR A 140 -9.42 15.54 -7.70
CA TYR A 140 -9.88 16.80 -7.11
C TYR A 140 -10.24 17.83 -8.18
N PHE A 141 -9.42 17.94 -9.24
CA PHE A 141 -9.67 18.86 -10.35
C PHE A 141 -11.00 18.59 -11.06
N PHE A 142 -11.33 17.32 -11.31
CA PHE A 142 -12.56 16.96 -12.03
C PHE A 142 -13.79 16.84 -11.12
N SER A 143 -13.62 16.47 -9.84
CA SER A 143 -14.76 16.20 -8.94
C SER A 143 -15.30 17.42 -8.20
N ASN A 144 -14.58 18.55 -8.17
CA ASN A 144 -14.93 19.76 -7.39
C ASN A 144 -15.39 19.41 -5.96
N ASP A 145 -14.66 18.54 -5.30
CA ASP A 145 -15.02 18.02 -3.97
C ASP A 145 -14.91 19.13 -2.91
N ARG A 146 -15.92 19.25 -2.04
CA ARG A 146 -15.96 20.31 -1.00
C ARG A 146 -14.97 20.06 0.14
N SER A 147 -14.46 18.84 0.27
CA SER A 147 -13.49 18.47 1.31
C SER A 147 -12.11 19.09 1.07
N SER A 148 -11.34 19.24 2.15
CA SER A 148 -9.96 19.70 2.09
C SER A 148 -9.08 18.67 1.39
N PHE A 149 -8.24 19.14 0.45
CA PHE A 149 -7.25 18.32 -0.23
C PHE A 149 -6.37 17.54 0.76
N ALA A 150 -5.96 18.18 1.87
CA ALA A 150 -5.08 17.55 2.86
C ALA A 150 -5.75 16.39 3.62
N GLU A 151 -7.05 16.49 3.91
CA GLU A 151 -7.78 15.45 4.63
C GLU A 151 -7.95 14.21 3.75
N ILE A 152 -8.40 14.40 2.49
CA ILE A 152 -8.52 13.31 1.51
C ILE A 152 -7.15 12.70 1.20
N TYR A 153 -6.11 13.52 1.08
CA TYR A 153 -4.73 13.04 0.90
C TYR A 153 -4.28 12.15 2.05
N THR A 154 -4.55 12.54 3.30
CA THR A 154 -4.19 11.76 4.49
C THR A 154 -4.90 10.41 4.52
N VAL A 155 -6.20 10.37 4.18
CA VAL A 155 -6.96 9.12 4.06
C VAL A 155 -6.37 8.24 2.95
N LEU A 156 -6.11 8.79 1.75
CA LEU A 156 -5.51 8.03 0.65
C LEU A 156 -4.10 7.52 0.97
N LEU A 157 -3.28 8.32 1.67
CA LEU A 157 -1.95 7.92 2.10
C LEU A 157 -2.01 6.73 3.07
N SER A 158 -2.90 6.79 4.07
CA SER A 158 -3.11 5.68 5.02
C SER A 158 -3.64 4.41 4.32
N LEU A 159 -4.54 4.58 3.34
CA LEU A 159 -5.03 3.50 2.49
C LEU A 159 -3.88 2.84 1.72
N VAL A 160 -3.09 3.62 0.97
CA VAL A 160 -1.99 3.06 0.16
C VAL A 160 -0.92 2.42 1.04
N TYR A 161 -0.64 2.98 2.22
CA TYR A 161 0.24 2.36 3.21
C TYR A 161 -0.27 0.98 3.68
N CYS A 162 -1.57 0.83 3.95
CA CYS A 162 -2.17 -0.45 4.30
C CYS A 162 -2.13 -1.46 3.14
N VAL A 163 -2.53 -1.00 1.96
CA VAL A 163 -2.65 -1.77 0.71
C VAL A 163 -1.30 -2.31 0.24
N THR A 164 -0.23 -1.54 0.37
CA THR A 164 1.15 -1.96 0.08
C THR A 164 1.63 -3.07 1.02
N GLY A 165 1.32 -2.98 2.31
CA GLY A 165 1.63 -4.04 3.28
C GLY A 165 0.95 -5.37 2.94
N ILE A 166 -0.34 -5.34 2.60
CA ILE A 166 -1.10 -6.51 2.14
C ILE A 166 -0.47 -7.09 0.86
N ALA A 167 -0.05 -6.24 -0.08
CA ALA A 167 0.61 -6.68 -1.31
C ALA A 167 1.92 -7.42 -1.00
N TYR A 168 2.71 -6.97 -0.03
CA TYR A 168 3.94 -7.67 0.35
C TYR A 168 3.65 -9.06 0.92
N THR A 169 2.63 -9.19 1.78
CA THR A 169 2.17 -10.49 2.28
C THR A 169 1.81 -11.40 1.10
N LEU A 170 0.95 -10.95 0.19
CA LEU A 170 0.54 -11.74 -0.99
C LEU A 170 1.71 -12.11 -1.89
N ALA A 171 2.63 -11.19 -2.15
CA ALA A 171 3.80 -11.42 -2.98
C ALA A 171 4.74 -12.49 -2.39
N ILE A 172 4.81 -12.61 -1.06
CA ILE A 172 5.69 -13.56 -0.37
C ILE A 172 5.06 -14.95 -0.33
N TYR A 173 3.80 -15.05 0.12
CA TYR A 173 3.10 -16.32 0.29
C TYR A 173 2.68 -16.99 -1.02
N LEU A 174 2.42 -16.23 -2.09
CA LEU A 174 1.93 -16.74 -3.37
C LEU A 174 2.94 -16.52 -4.49
N ASP A 175 2.83 -17.30 -5.55
CA ASP A 175 3.59 -17.06 -6.79
C ASP A 175 3.10 -15.80 -7.52
N ALA A 176 3.96 -15.24 -8.38
CA ALA A 176 3.73 -13.94 -9.00
C ALA A 176 2.37 -13.87 -9.75
N GLY A 177 2.01 -14.91 -10.51
CA GLY A 177 0.73 -14.97 -11.21
C GLY A 177 -0.49 -15.00 -10.28
N SER A 178 -0.52 -15.93 -9.32
CA SER A 178 -1.63 -16.04 -8.35
C SER A 178 -1.73 -14.80 -7.46
N SER A 179 -0.60 -14.23 -7.03
CA SER A 179 -0.58 -13.02 -6.20
C SER A 179 -1.24 -11.82 -6.88
N GLN A 180 -1.06 -11.67 -8.21
CA GLN A 180 -1.71 -10.61 -9.00
C GLN A 180 -3.23 -10.75 -9.02
N LEU A 181 -3.74 -11.96 -9.24
CA LEU A 181 -5.19 -12.22 -9.23
C LEU A 181 -5.81 -11.89 -7.86
N PHE A 182 -5.17 -12.34 -6.77
CA PHE A 182 -5.62 -12.00 -5.42
C PHE A 182 -5.53 -10.51 -5.12
N ALA A 183 -4.49 -9.81 -5.59
CA ALA A 183 -4.36 -8.36 -5.40
C ALA A 183 -5.48 -7.56 -6.06
N VAL A 184 -5.99 -8.03 -7.20
CA VAL A 184 -7.10 -7.38 -7.92
C VAL A 184 -8.45 -7.75 -7.31
N LEU A 185 -8.65 -9.01 -6.94
CA LEU A 185 -9.92 -9.51 -6.40
C LEU A 185 -10.19 -8.99 -4.97
N LEU A 186 -9.15 -8.93 -4.13
CA LEU A 186 -9.29 -8.65 -2.70
C LEU A 186 -9.92 -7.27 -2.40
N PRO A 187 -9.51 -6.15 -3.03
CA PRO A 187 -10.19 -4.87 -2.87
C PRO A 187 -11.70 -4.93 -3.15
N VAL A 188 -12.09 -5.58 -4.25
CA VAL A 188 -13.49 -5.68 -4.68
C VAL A 188 -14.30 -6.48 -3.66
N VAL A 189 -13.83 -7.66 -3.29
CA VAL A 189 -14.51 -8.52 -2.31
C VAL A 189 -14.61 -7.82 -0.95
N LEU A 190 -13.51 -7.23 -0.45
CA LEU A 190 -13.51 -6.55 0.84
C LEU A 190 -14.38 -5.29 0.87
N THR A 191 -14.63 -4.63 -0.26
CA THR A 191 -15.60 -3.52 -0.32
C THR A 191 -17.05 -4.00 -0.26
N LEU A 192 -17.34 -5.22 -0.71
CA LEU A 192 -18.70 -5.77 -0.71
C LEU A 192 -19.10 -6.33 0.66
N ILE A 193 -18.14 -6.86 1.43
CA ILE A 193 -18.42 -7.47 2.74
C ILE A 193 -19.19 -6.50 3.68
N PRO A 194 -18.77 -5.24 3.89
CA PRO A 194 -19.52 -4.30 4.74
C PRO A 194 -20.93 -4.01 4.23
N THR A 195 -21.15 -4.03 2.92
CA THR A 195 -22.49 -3.78 2.33
C THR A 195 -23.46 -4.94 2.54
N GLN A 196 -22.94 -6.15 2.75
CA GLN A 196 -23.71 -7.37 2.99
C GLN A 196 -23.70 -7.78 4.47
N ALA A 197 -22.98 -7.05 5.33
CA ALA A 197 -22.91 -7.25 6.76
C ALA A 197 -24.22 -6.80 7.42
N GLY A 198 -25.30 -7.53 7.15
CA GLY A 198 -26.55 -7.42 7.89
C GLY A 198 -26.40 -7.95 9.32
N ASN A 199 -27.39 -8.70 9.80
CA ASN A 199 -27.52 -9.04 11.22
C ASN A 199 -26.61 -10.20 11.72
N SER A 200 -25.66 -10.70 10.91
CA SER A 200 -24.81 -11.82 11.32
C SER A 200 -23.56 -11.33 12.05
N LYS A 201 -23.38 -11.80 13.31
CA LYS A 201 -22.25 -11.41 14.17
C LYS A 201 -20.89 -11.69 13.52
N PHE A 202 -20.79 -12.76 12.72
CA PHE A 202 -19.56 -13.11 12.00
C PHE A 202 -19.22 -12.11 10.90
N LEU A 203 -20.17 -11.71 10.05
CA LEU A 203 -19.90 -10.72 9.00
C LEU A 203 -19.54 -9.35 9.59
N ILE A 204 -20.16 -8.97 10.71
CA ILE A 204 -19.80 -7.73 11.42
C ILE A 204 -18.35 -7.80 11.90
N PHE A 205 -17.92 -8.91 12.51
CA PHE A 205 -16.54 -9.11 12.94
C PHE A 205 -15.55 -9.04 11.76
N VAL A 206 -15.84 -9.74 10.65
CA VAL A 206 -15.00 -9.71 9.45
C VAL A 206 -14.97 -8.30 8.83
N SER A 207 -16.10 -7.59 8.81
CA SER A 207 -16.18 -6.22 8.29
C SER A 207 -15.29 -5.25 9.07
N ASN A 208 -15.14 -5.45 10.39
CA ASN A 208 -14.26 -4.63 11.23
C ASN A 208 -12.78 -4.83 10.91
N PHE A 209 -12.41 -5.97 10.30
CA PHE A 209 -11.05 -6.22 9.84
C PHE A 209 -10.81 -5.71 8.40
N CYS A 210 -11.87 -5.35 7.67
CA CYS A 210 -11.78 -4.91 6.28
C CYS A 210 -11.33 -3.45 6.19
N TYR A 211 -10.11 -3.22 5.67
CA TYR A 211 -9.59 -1.86 5.45
C TYR A 211 -10.52 -0.93 4.63
N PRO A 212 -11.32 -1.39 3.64
CA PRO A 212 -12.18 -0.49 2.88
C PRO A 212 -13.30 0.14 3.73
N LYS A 213 -13.74 -0.53 4.80
CA LYS A 213 -14.77 -0.02 5.72
C LYS A 213 -14.29 1.27 6.37
N TRP A 214 -13.17 1.20 7.10
CA TRP A 214 -12.56 2.33 7.80
C TRP A 214 -12.14 3.44 6.84
N THR A 215 -11.70 3.08 5.64
CA THR A 215 -11.34 4.06 4.61
C THR A 215 -12.57 4.84 4.12
N LEU A 216 -13.68 4.14 3.84
CA LEU A 216 -14.92 4.76 3.38
C LEU A 216 -15.51 5.66 4.45
N GLU A 217 -15.51 5.20 5.70
CA GLU A 217 -15.93 5.99 6.85
C GLU A 217 -15.11 7.29 6.97
N ALA A 218 -13.77 7.21 6.91
CA ALA A 218 -12.90 8.38 6.96
C ALA A 218 -13.15 9.37 5.80
N PHE A 219 -13.39 8.89 4.58
CA PHE A 219 -13.75 9.76 3.45
C PHE A 219 -15.08 10.47 3.65
N VAL A 220 -16.11 9.74 4.11
CA VAL A 220 -17.44 10.30 4.33
C VAL A 220 -17.40 11.33 5.46
N ILE A 221 -16.70 11.06 6.56
CA ILE A 221 -16.55 11.99 7.68
C ILE A 221 -15.82 13.27 7.24
N SER A 222 -14.72 13.15 6.48
CA SER A 222 -13.98 14.30 5.97
C SER A 222 -14.86 15.20 5.08
N ASN A 223 -15.67 14.60 4.21
CA ASN A 223 -16.61 15.37 3.39
C ASN A 223 -17.73 15.99 4.24
N ALA A 224 -18.30 15.22 5.17
CA ALA A 224 -19.40 15.66 6.02
C ALA A 224 -19.03 16.82 6.95
N ASN A 225 -17.78 16.90 7.41
CA ASN A 225 -17.30 17.98 8.28
C ASN A 225 -17.39 19.37 7.65
N ARG A 226 -17.41 19.46 6.31
CA ARG A 226 -17.52 20.72 5.58
C ARG A 226 -18.95 21.20 5.36
N PHE A 227 -19.95 20.36 5.67
CA PHE A 227 -21.35 20.77 5.65
C PHE A 227 -21.72 21.45 6.98
N SER A 228 -22.05 22.74 6.89
CA SER A 228 -22.49 23.58 8.01
C SER A 228 -23.78 24.33 7.67
N GLY A 229 -24.42 24.93 8.68
CA GLY A 229 -25.68 25.68 8.51
C GLY A 229 -26.88 24.78 8.24
N VAL A 230 -27.67 25.09 7.22
CA VAL A 230 -28.93 24.37 6.88
C VAL A 230 -28.69 22.88 6.61
N TRP A 231 -27.49 22.53 6.13
CA TRP A 231 -27.10 21.16 5.81
C TRP A 231 -26.70 20.31 7.04
N LEU A 232 -26.70 20.89 8.25
CA LEU A 232 -26.35 20.16 9.48
C LEU A 232 -27.38 19.06 9.80
N ILE A 233 -28.67 19.29 9.53
CA ILE A 233 -29.72 18.28 9.77
C ILE A 233 -29.56 17.10 8.80
N THR A 234 -29.26 17.37 7.54
CA THR A 234 -29.00 16.37 6.50
C THR A 234 -27.74 15.57 6.80
N ARG A 235 -26.69 16.25 7.29
CA ARG A 235 -25.47 15.63 7.81
C ARG A 235 -25.76 14.63 8.92
N CYS A 236 -26.40 15.07 10.00
CA CYS A 236 -26.71 14.20 11.14
C CYS A 236 -27.59 13.02 10.69
N GLY A 237 -28.58 13.27 9.84
CA GLY A 237 -29.45 12.22 9.30
C GLY A 237 -28.70 11.17 8.46
N ALA A 238 -27.79 11.58 7.57
CA ALA A 238 -27.05 10.60 6.76
C ALA A 238 -25.95 9.89 7.56
N LEU A 239 -25.22 10.57 8.45
CA LEU A 239 -24.28 9.91 9.37
C LEU A 239 -24.98 8.88 10.26
N GLN A 240 -26.18 9.19 10.75
CA GLN A 240 -26.99 8.25 11.53
C GLN A 240 -27.42 7.04 10.69
N LYS A 241 -27.76 7.23 9.41
CA LYS A 241 -28.07 6.11 8.48
C LYS A 241 -26.87 5.21 8.23
N PHE A 242 -25.66 5.77 8.16
CA PHE A 242 -24.42 4.99 7.99
C PHE A 242 -23.87 4.43 9.31
N GLY A 243 -24.32 4.95 10.46
CA GLY A 243 -23.79 4.60 11.77
C GLY A 243 -22.40 5.16 12.04
N TYR A 244 -22.00 6.22 11.34
CA TYR A 244 -20.67 6.84 11.47
C TYR A 244 -20.68 7.96 12.50
N ASN A 245 -19.59 8.05 13.27
CA ASN A 245 -19.37 9.16 14.19
C ASN A 245 -18.30 10.09 13.65
N VAL A 246 -18.57 11.39 13.72
CA VAL A 246 -17.68 12.43 13.19
C VAL A 246 -16.33 12.48 13.92
N HIS A 247 -16.31 12.08 15.20
CA HIS A 247 -15.10 12.10 16.02
C HIS A 247 -14.16 10.93 15.72
N ASP A 248 -14.61 9.92 14.97
CA ASP A 248 -13.85 8.69 14.74
C ASP A 248 -12.88 8.81 13.54
N TRP A 249 -12.72 10.00 12.95
CA TRP A 249 -11.82 10.20 11.81
C TRP A 249 -10.38 9.80 12.13
N ASP A 250 -9.84 10.25 13.28
CA ASP A 250 -8.49 9.90 13.72
C ASP A 250 -8.35 8.40 14.00
N LEU A 251 -9.39 7.79 14.57
CA LEU A 251 -9.45 6.36 14.86
C LEU A 251 -9.41 5.54 13.56
N CYS A 252 -10.12 5.96 12.52
CA CYS A 252 -10.09 5.30 11.21
C CYS A 252 -8.68 5.30 10.61
N ILE A 253 -7.99 6.45 10.65
CA ILE A 253 -6.60 6.57 10.16
C ILE A 253 -5.67 5.68 10.99
N PHE A 254 -5.80 5.70 12.32
CA PHE A 254 -5.00 4.88 13.21
C PHE A 254 -5.16 3.39 12.92
N ILE A 255 -6.39 2.90 12.75
CA ILE A 255 -6.66 1.49 12.41
C ILE A 255 -6.04 1.12 11.07
N LEU A 256 -6.14 1.99 10.05
CA LEU A 256 -5.52 1.74 8.74
C LEU A 256 -4.00 1.59 8.83
N ILE A 257 -3.35 2.45 9.61
CA ILE A 257 -1.90 2.37 9.87
C ILE A 257 -1.57 1.07 10.60
N MET A 258 -2.34 0.69 11.63
CA MET A 258 -2.12 -0.55 12.38
C MET A 258 -2.24 -1.81 11.51
N ILE A 259 -3.23 -1.85 10.59
CA ILE A 259 -3.35 -2.94 9.61
C ILE A 259 -2.12 -2.95 8.67
N GLY A 260 -1.67 -1.77 8.24
CA GLY A 260 -0.46 -1.64 7.41
C GLY A 260 0.83 -2.10 8.10
N VAL A 261 0.99 -1.83 9.40
CA VAL A 261 2.12 -2.31 10.20
C VAL A 261 2.01 -3.83 10.40
N GLY A 262 0.84 -4.33 10.80
CA GLY A 262 0.62 -5.76 11.03
C GLY A 262 0.87 -6.62 9.80
N THR A 263 0.47 -6.14 8.62
CA THR A 263 0.71 -6.85 7.34
C THR A 263 2.17 -6.80 6.88
N ARG A 264 2.94 -5.75 7.21
CA ARG A 264 4.40 -5.72 7.00
C ARG A 264 5.14 -6.67 7.92
N ILE A 265 4.73 -6.74 9.18
CA ILE A 265 5.28 -7.70 10.15
C ILE A 265 5.01 -9.13 9.66
N SER A 266 3.79 -9.43 9.20
CA SER A 266 3.47 -10.75 8.65
C SER A 266 4.26 -11.06 7.37
N ALA A 267 4.45 -10.07 6.49
CA ALA A 267 5.30 -10.21 5.30
C ALA A 267 6.76 -10.55 5.68
N PHE A 268 7.33 -9.84 6.68
CA PHE A 268 8.67 -10.11 7.17
C PHE A 268 8.81 -11.53 7.72
N PHE A 269 7.87 -11.98 8.56
CA PHE A 269 7.88 -13.36 9.06
C PHE A 269 7.69 -14.39 7.94
N GLY A 270 6.83 -14.11 6.95
CA GLY A 270 6.67 -14.95 5.77
C GLY A 270 7.99 -15.13 5.00
N MET A 271 8.77 -14.05 4.86
CA MET A 271 10.09 -14.10 4.22
C MET A 271 11.12 -14.95 4.99
N LEU A 272 11.01 -15.01 6.32
CA LEU A 272 11.88 -15.84 7.16
C LEU A 272 11.50 -17.32 7.13
N ILE A 273 10.20 -17.61 7.17
CA ILE A 273 9.66 -18.96 7.32
C ILE A 273 9.67 -19.74 6.01
N ILE A 274 9.37 -19.08 4.88
CA ILE A 274 9.26 -19.73 3.57
C ILE A 274 10.65 -20.05 3.01
N HIS A 275 11.44 -20.88 3.70
CA HIS A 275 12.71 -21.37 3.17
C HIS A 275 12.43 -22.24 1.95
N LYS A 276 13.11 -21.93 0.83
CA LYS A 276 12.86 -22.62 -0.42
C LYS A 276 13.08 -24.13 -0.26
N ARG A 277 12.02 -24.89 -0.55
CA ARG A 277 12.08 -26.29 -0.98
C ARG A 277 12.59 -26.34 -2.43
#